data_AF-A0A3S1Q8E9-F1
#
_entry.id   AF-A0A3S1Q8E9-F1
#
_cell.length_a   1.000
_cell.length_b   1.000
_cell.length_c   1.000
_cell.angle_alpha   90.00
_cell.angle_beta   90.00
_cell.angle_gamma   90.00
#
_symmetry.space_group_name_H-M   'P 1'
#
loop_
_entity.id
_entity.type
_entity.pdbx_description
1 polymer ?
#
loop_
_entity_poly.entity_id
_entity_poly.type
_entity_poly.pdbx_seq_one_letter_code
_entity_poly.pdbx_strand_id
1 'polypeptide(L)' 'MKGSRPGISLLDFDILSRTLTSAIRDSPECDWKVQAHELVRLYTGKKSADENLVAALLHASGAQFDLEASNASGRQV' A
#
# COMPACT_ATOMS: atom_id res chain seq x y z
N MET A 1 -11.40 6.73 -23.21
CA MET A 1 -10.66 5.75 -22.37
C MET A 1 -11.67 5.10 -21.44
N LYS A 2 -12.04 3.83 -21.65
CA LYS A 2 -12.87 3.10 -20.68
C LYS A 2 -11.96 2.80 -19.49
N GLY A 3 -12.05 3.62 -18.45
CA GLY A 3 -11.40 3.39 -17.17
C GLY A 3 -12.00 2.12 -16.58
N SER A 4 -11.42 0.97 -16.89
CA SER A 4 -11.68 -0.26 -16.16
C SER A 4 -11.40 0.05 -14.70
N ARG A 5 -12.45 0.01 -13.87
CA ARG A 5 -12.29 0.06 -12.42
C ARG A 5 -11.19 -0.94 -12.04
N PRO A 6 -10.24 -0.57 -11.17
CA PRO A 6 -9.34 -1.54 -10.56
C PRO A 6 -10.17 -2.71 -10.07
N GLY A 7 -9.74 -3.94 -10.39
CA GLY A 7 -10.49 -5.16 -10.09
C GLY A 7 -10.45 -5.55 -8.59
N ILE A 8 -10.50 -4.57 -7.70
CA ILE A 8 -10.36 -4.71 -6.24
C ILE A 8 -11.39 -3.80 -5.55
N SER A 9 -11.97 -4.27 -4.44
CA SER A 9 -12.88 -3.43 -3.66
C SER A 9 -12.11 -2.39 -2.84
N LEU A 10 -12.80 -1.33 -2.42
CA LEU A 10 -12.23 -0.30 -1.54
C LEU A 10 -11.76 -0.88 -0.19
N LEU A 11 -12.50 -1.85 0.36
CA LEU A 11 -12.15 -2.50 1.62
C LEU A 11 -10.84 -3.28 1.48
N ASP A 12 -10.73 -4.05 0.41
CA ASP A 12 -9.53 -4.85 0.15
C ASP A 12 -8.32 -3.98 -0.10
N PHE A 13 -8.51 -2.87 -0.82
CA PHE A 13 -7.45 -1.89 -1.02
C PHE A 13 -6.99 -1.27 0.31
N ASP A 14 -7.91 -0.93 1.22
CA ASP A 14 -7.57 -0.41 2.56
C ASP A 14 -6.78 -1.44 3.38
N ILE A 15 -7.16 -2.72 3.33
CA ILE A 15 -6.43 -3.82 3.98
C ILE A 15 -5.00 -3.92 3.43
N LEU A 16 -4.84 -3.91 2.10
CA LEU A 16 -3.51 -3.97 1.48
C LEU A 16 -2.66 -2.75 1.87
N SER A 17 -3.26 -1.55 1.88
CA SER A 17 -2.56 -0.30 2.25
C SER A 17 -2.03 -0.38 3.68
N ARG A 18 -2.88 -0.76 4.63
CA ARG A 18 -2.47 -0.93 6.05
C ARG A 18 -1.41 -2.00 6.23
N THR A 19 -1.52 -3.10 5.47
CA THR A 19 -0.54 -4.19 5.50
C THR A 19 0.82 -3.69 5.05
N LEU A 20 0.88 -2.94 3.94
CA LEU A 20 2.12 -2.38 3.42
C LEU A 20 2.67 -1.26 4.33
N THR A 21 1.82 -0.40 4.89
CA THR A 21 2.24 0.60 5.89
C THR A 21 2.88 -0.06 7.11
N SER A 22 2.31 -1.16 7.62
CA SER A 22 2.94 -1.90 8.73
C SER A 22 4.28 -2.49 8.32
N ALA A 23 4.39 -3.07 7.12
CA ALA A 23 5.64 -3.63 6.63
C ALA A 23 6.75 -2.57 6.47
N ILE A 24 6.40 -1.37 5.97
CA ILE A 24 7.32 -0.23 5.88
C ILE A 24 7.82 0.19 7.28
N ARG A 25 6.92 0.22 8.27
CA ARG A 25 7.27 0.57 9.65
C ARG A 25 8.19 -0.46 10.30
N ASP A 26 7.91 -1.74 10.07
CA ASP A 26 8.63 -2.84 10.72
C ASP A 26 9.98 -3.13 10.02
N SER A 27 10.15 -2.73 8.76
CA SER A 27 11.38 -2.95 7.98
C SER A 27 11.59 -1.84 6.93
N PRO A 28 12.04 -0.64 7.34
CA PRO A 28 12.18 0.52 6.45
C PRO A 28 13.24 0.35 5.36
N GLU A 29 14.20 -0.56 5.55
CA GLU A 29 15.23 -0.92 4.58
C GLU A 29 14.74 -1.87 3.46
N CYS A 30 13.53 -2.44 3.58
CA CYS A 30 12.99 -3.34 2.57
C CYS A 30 12.60 -2.60 1.28
N ASP A 31 12.70 -3.30 0.14
CA ASP A 31 12.16 -2.82 -1.13
C ASP A 31 10.63 -2.91 -1.12
N TRP A 32 10.00 -1.84 -0.64
CA TRP A 32 8.55 -1.67 -0.55
C TRP A 32 7.86 -1.75 -1.91
N LYS A 33 8.57 -1.45 -3.01
CA LYS A 33 8.01 -1.61 -4.35
C LYS A 33 7.85 -3.10 -4.69
N VAL A 34 8.84 -3.94 -4.37
CA VAL A 34 8.72 -5.40 -4.55
C VAL A 34 7.57 -5.96 -3.71
N GLN A 35 7.46 -5.55 -2.44
CA GLN A 35 6.36 -5.99 -1.57
C GLN A 35 4.98 -5.56 -2.09
N ALA A 36 4.83 -4.32 -2.56
CA ALA A 36 3.59 -3.84 -3.16
C ALA A 36 3.20 -4.65 -4.40
N HIS A 37 4.17 -5.01 -5.26
CA HIS A 37 3.94 -5.88 -6.42
C HIS A 37 3.46 -7.27 -6.01
N GLU A 38 4.09 -7.88 -5.02
CA GLU A 38 3.73 -9.20 -4.53
C GLU A 38 2.33 -9.20 -3.91
N LEU A 39 2.02 -8.22 -3.06
CA LEU A 39 0.70 -8.05 -2.45
C LEU A 39 -0.40 -7.94 -3.52
N VAL A 40 -0.19 -7.10 -4.53
CA VAL A 40 -1.17 -6.94 -5.63
C VAL A 40 -1.33 -8.23 -6.43
N ARG A 41 -0.25 -8.96 -6.72
CA ARG A 41 -0.31 -10.26 -7.42
C ARG A 41 -1.08 -11.31 -6.63
N LEU A 42 -0.71 -11.48 -5.36
CA LEU A 42 -1.32 -12.46 -4.46
C LEU A 42 -2.81 -12.19 -4.31
N TYR A 43 -3.17 -10.93 -4.07
CA TYR A 43 -4.55 -10.54 -3.84
C TYR A 43 -5.42 -10.69 -5.11
N THR A 44 -4.91 -10.25 -6.26
CA THR A 44 -5.69 -10.32 -7.52
C THR A 44 -5.68 -11.72 -8.16
N GLY A 45 -4.85 -12.64 -7.67
CA GLY A 45 -4.63 -13.96 -8.27
C GLY A 45 -4.03 -13.89 -9.68
N LYS A 46 -3.47 -12.73 -10.09
CA LYS A 46 -2.94 -12.52 -11.43
C LYS A 46 -1.45 -12.81 -11.49
N LYS A 47 -1.01 -13.25 -12.67
CA LYS A 47 0.41 -13.51 -12.97
C LYS A 47 1.27 -12.24 -12.92
N SER A 48 0.67 -11.08 -13.23
CA SER A 48 1.30 -9.77 -13.19
C SER A 48 0.50 -8.81 -12.31
N ALA A 49 1.20 -7.93 -11.60
CA ALA A 49 0.57 -6.86 -10.84
C ALA A 49 0.03 -5.79 -11.81
N ASP A 50 -1.09 -5.16 -11.46
CA ASP A 50 -1.53 -3.96 -12.15
C ASP A 50 -0.69 -2.78 -11.64
N GLU A 51 0.13 -2.19 -12.50
CA GLU A 51 1.05 -1.10 -12.13
C GLU A 51 0.32 0.14 -11.57
N ASN A 52 -0.90 0.42 -12.04
CA ASN A 52 -1.69 1.53 -11.49
C ASN A 52 -2.13 1.22 -10.06
N LEU A 53 -2.47 -0.03 -9.78
CA LEU A 53 -2.87 -0.47 -8.45
C LEU A 53 -1.67 -0.50 -7.49
N VAL A 54 -0.50 -0.93 -7.97
CA VAL A 54 0.76 -0.87 -7.21
C VAL A 54 1.12 0.57 -6.87
N ALA A 55 1.07 1.49 -7.85
CA ALA A 55 1.37 2.90 -7.62
C ALA A 55 0.40 3.54 -6.61
N ALA A 56 -0.90 3.23 -6.74
CA ALA A 56 -1.91 3.70 -5.78
C ALA A 56 -1.65 3.14 -4.37
N LEU A 57 -1.29 1.85 -4.26
CA LEU A 57 -1.00 1.20 -2.99
C LEU A 57 0.22 1.83 -2.31
N LEU A 58 1.31 2.05 -3.05
CA LEU A 58 2.52 2.71 -2.54
C LEU A 58 2.22 4.13 -2.03
N HIS A 59 1.49 4.91 -2.82
CA HIS A 59 1.14 6.28 -2.45
C HIS A 59 0.25 6.33 -1.20
N ALA A 60 -0.77 5.49 -1.13
CA ALA A 60 -1.64 5.40 0.04
C ALA A 60 -0.88 4.96 1.30
N SER A 61 -0.01 3.95 1.16
CA SER A 61 0.74 3.40 2.29
C SER A 61 1.78 4.38 2.83
N GLY A 62 2.48 5.10 1.93
CA GLY A 62 3.42 6.15 2.31
C GLY A 62 2.73 7.33 3.00
N ALA A 63 1.60 7.81 2.45
CA ALA A 63 0.83 8.89 3.09
C ALA A 63 0.29 8.49 4.47
N GLN A 64 -0.13 7.23 4.64
CA GLN A 64 -0.54 6.69 5.95
C GLN A 64 0.63 6.63 6.93
N PHE A 65 1.80 6.17 6.49
CA PHE A 65 3.01 6.12 7.31
C PHE A 65 3.44 7.53 7.78
N ASP A 66 3.47 8.51 6.87
CA ASP A 66 3.83 9.89 7.19
C ASP A 66 2.85 10.52 8.20
N LEU A 67 1.56 10.22 8.05
CA LEU A 67 0.51 10.67 8.98
C LEU A 67 0.69 10.04 10.38
N GLU A 68 0.99 8.74 10.45
CA GLU A 68 1.28 8.05 11.71
C GLU A 68 2.53 8.64 12.39
N ALA A 69 3.60 8.87 11.63
CA ALA A 69 4.84 9.46 12.14
C ALA A 69 4.61 10.90 12.67
N SER A 70 3.83 11.70 11.94
CA SER A 70 3.46 13.06 12.35
C SER A 70 2.65 13.08 13.65
N ASN A 71 1.70 12.15 13.81
CA ASN A 71 0.89 12.01 15.02
C ASN A 71 1.70 11.47 16.21
N ALA A 72 2.69 10.60 15.97
CA ALA A 72 3.59 10.11 17.02
C ALA A 72 4.49 11.23 17.58
N SER A 73 4.96 12.13 16.71
CA SER A 73 5.76 13.31 17.10
C SER A 73 4.96 14.34 17.90
N GLY A 74 3.64 14.45 17.66
CA GLY A 74 2.76 15.39 18.37
C GLY A 74 2.33 14.95 19.78
N ARG A 75 2.76 13.77 20.25
CA ARG A 75 2.29 13.16 21.51
C ARG A 75 3.32 13.20 22.65
N GLN A 76 4.29 14.12 22.61
CA GLN A 76 5.07 14.50 23.79
C GLN A 76 4.28 15.55 24.60
N VAL A 77 3.54 15.09 25.61
CA VAL A 77 3.11 15.88 26.78
C VAL A 77 3.56 15.18 28.04
#